data_AF-A0A850GTF8-F1
#
_entry.id   AF-A0A850GTF8-F1
#
_cell.length_a   1.000
_cell.length_b   1.000
_cell.length_c   1.000
_cell.angle_alpha   90.00
_cell.angle_beta   90.00
_cell.angle_gamma   90.00
#
_symmetry.space_group_name_H-M   'P 1'
#
loop_
_entity.id
_entity.type
_entity.pdbx_description
1 polymer ?
#
loop_
_entity_poly.entity_id
_entity_poly.type
_entity_poly.pdbx_seq_one_letter_code
_entity_poly.pdbx_strand_id
1 'polypeptide(L)'
;MVWGDADQAKDPAVIEVRESAAWADGFILGTPEYHGSMSGALKNWFDFLYPELAGKFAGVVASTGGGTGDMSITAVKNCFQWCHGFVLPFHAAATATAYEAGELRDAGSSTASVAS
;
A
#
# COMPACT_ATOMS: atom_id res chain seq x y z
N MET A 1 5.34 19.37 -8.08
CA MET A 1 4.50 19.53 -9.29
C MET A 1 3.06 19.62 -8.81
N VAL A 2 2.39 20.77 -8.97
CA VAL A 2 0.99 20.93 -8.54
C VAL A 2 0.13 20.83 -9.79
N TRP A 3 -0.49 19.68 -10.00
CA TRP A 3 -1.57 19.49 -10.97
C TRP A 3 -2.86 19.25 -10.19
N GLY A 4 -3.92 19.97 -10.51
CA GLY A 4 -5.20 19.90 -9.81
C GLY A 4 -5.70 21.26 -9.33
N ASP A 5 -6.66 21.23 -8.41
CA ASP A 5 -7.22 22.43 -7.79
C ASP A 5 -6.17 23.08 -6.87
N ALA A 6 -5.89 24.36 -7.10
CA ALA A 6 -4.90 25.12 -6.35
C ALA A 6 -5.22 25.21 -4.85
N ASP A 7 -6.50 25.06 -4.47
CA ASP A 7 -6.91 25.11 -3.08
C ASP A 7 -6.64 23.80 -2.33
N GLN A 8 -6.48 22.66 -3.03
CA GLN A 8 -6.11 21.38 -2.39
C GLN A 8 -4.75 21.46 -1.70
N ALA A 9 -3.82 22.27 -2.19
CA ALA A 9 -2.52 22.47 -1.55
C ALA A 9 -2.62 23.16 -0.18
N LYS A 10 -3.76 23.79 0.11
CA LYS A 10 -4.04 24.48 1.38
C LYS A 10 -4.94 23.65 2.31
N ASP A 11 -5.44 22.50 1.84
CA ASP A 11 -6.26 21.61 2.66
C ASP A 11 -5.41 21.06 3.82
N PRO A 12 -5.84 21.21 5.08
CA PRO A 12 -5.11 20.70 6.24
C PRO A 12 -4.76 19.21 6.14
N ALA A 13 -5.65 18.38 5.58
CA ALA A 13 -5.40 16.95 5.44
C ALA A 13 -4.32 16.64 4.40
N VAL A 14 -4.24 17.42 3.32
CA VAL A 14 -3.20 17.27 2.30
C VAL A 14 -1.84 17.69 2.85
N ILE A 15 -1.81 18.77 3.65
CA ILE A 15 -0.60 19.22 4.34
C ILE A 15 -0.10 18.13 5.30
N GLU A 16 -0.97 17.60 6.15
CA GLU A 16 -0.63 16.54 7.11
C GLU A 16 -0.07 15.29 6.41
N VAL A 17 -0.70 14.87 5.31
CA VAL A 17 -0.24 13.71 4.52
C VAL A 17 1.15 13.94 3.95
N ARG A 18 1.42 15.13 3.39
CA ARG A 18 2.74 15.47 2.84
C ARG A 18 3.82 15.55 3.91
N GLU A 19 3.53 16.18 5.03
CA GLU A 19 4.48 16.30 6.15
C GLU A 19 4.80 14.92 6.74
N SER A 20 3.78 14.09 6.97
CA SER A 20 3.95 12.73 7.49
C SER A 20 4.76 11.86 6.52
N ALA A 21 4.45 11.94 5.22
CA ALA A 21 5.19 11.21 4.19
C ALA A 21 6.63 11.70 4.07
N ALA A 22 6.88 13.01 4.20
CA ALA A 22 8.23 13.57 4.18
C ALA A 22 9.05 13.13 5.39
N TRP A 23 8.43 13.07 6.58
CA TRP A 23 9.07 12.64 7.83
C TRP A 23 9.42 11.15 7.87
N ALA A 24 8.58 10.27 7.32
CA ALA A 24 8.76 8.83 7.42
C ALA A 24 10.03 8.32 6.72
N ASP A 25 10.75 7.35 7.31
CA ASP A 25 11.90 6.69 6.66
C ASP A 25 11.47 5.63 5.63
N GLY A 26 10.25 5.11 5.77
CA GLY A 26 9.67 4.08 4.91
C GLY A 26 8.21 3.81 5.25
N PHE A 27 7.56 2.91 4.50
CA PHE A 27 6.12 2.70 4.54
C PHE A 27 5.72 1.22 4.62
N ILE A 28 4.59 0.95 5.27
CA ILE A 28 3.83 -0.28 5.09
C ILE A 28 2.49 0.13 4.48
N LEU A 29 2.25 -0.28 3.23
CA LEU A 29 1.09 0.12 2.45
C LEU A 29 0.09 -1.04 2.40
N GLY A 30 -1.07 -0.84 3.01
CA GLY A 30 -2.17 -1.79 3.00
C GLY A 30 -3.24 -1.39 1.99
N THR A 31 -3.73 -2.35 1.22
CA THR A 31 -4.91 -2.13 0.36
C THR A 31 -5.86 -3.31 0.34
N PRO A 32 -7.18 -3.11 0.40
CA PRO A 32 -8.08 -4.12 -0.13
C PRO A 32 -7.92 -4.22 -1.65
N GLU A 33 -8.19 -5.40 -2.19
CA GLU A 33 -8.26 -5.64 -3.63
C GLU A 33 -9.65 -5.27 -4.14
N TYR A 34 -9.72 -4.18 -4.90
CA TYR A 34 -10.93 -3.73 -5.56
C TYR A 34 -10.76 -3.82 -7.07
N HIS A 35 -11.52 -4.72 -7.69
CA HIS A 35 -11.47 -5.00 -9.14
C HIS A 35 -10.05 -5.25 -9.67
N GLY A 36 -9.22 -5.98 -8.92
CA GLY A 36 -7.85 -6.31 -9.30
C GLY A 36 -6.87 -5.13 -9.17
N SER A 37 -7.20 -4.12 -8.36
CA SER A 37 -6.34 -2.97 -8.12
C SER A 37 -6.39 -2.54 -6.66
N MET A 38 -5.60 -1.51 -6.33
CA MET A 38 -5.63 -0.85 -5.03
C MET A 38 -6.95 -0.10 -4.80
N SER A 39 -7.21 0.26 -3.55
CA SER A 39 -8.34 1.10 -3.20
C SER A 39 -8.20 2.53 -3.77
N GLY A 40 -9.32 3.15 -4.12
CA GLY A 40 -9.34 4.56 -4.52
C GLY A 40 -8.82 5.50 -3.43
N ALA A 41 -9.02 5.14 -2.16
CA ALA A 41 -8.49 5.88 -1.02
C ALA A 41 -6.95 5.88 -1.01
N LEU A 42 -6.31 4.72 -1.19
CA LEU A 42 -4.85 4.64 -1.28
C LEU A 42 -4.33 5.34 -2.53
N LYS A 43 -5.02 5.20 -3.67
CA LYS A 43 -4.64 5.90 -4.90
C LYS A 43 -4.71 7.42 -4.73
N ASN A 44 -5.73 7.93 -4.05
CA ASN A 44 -5.87 9.34 -3.72
C ASN A 44 -4.74 9.83 -2.80
N TRP A 45 -4.31 9.03 -1.82
CA TRP A 45 -3.13 9.34 -1.01
C TRP A 45 -1.87 9.49 -1.88
N PHE A 46 -1.66 8.58 -2.84
CA PHE A 46 -0.57 8.70 -3.82
C PHE A 46 -0.66 9.97 -4.68
N ASP A 47 -1.85 10.40 -5.09
CA ASP A 47 -2.00 11.59 -5.95
C ASP A 47 -1.50 12.88 -5.31
N PHE A 48 -1.41 12.94 -3.99
CA PHE A 48 -0.88 14.10 -3.27
C PHE A 48 0.63 14.05 -3.05
N LEU A 49 1.29 12.93 -3.35
CA LEU A 49 2.68 12.64 -3.00
C LEU A 49 3.51 12.31 -4.24
N TYR A 50 4.73 12.83 -4.29
CA TYR A 50 5.66 12.48 -5.34
C TYR A 50 7.12 12.51 -4.84
N PRO A 51 7.74 13.68 -4.59
CA PRO A 51 9.12 13.72 -4.08
C PRO A 51 9.24 13.14 -2.67
N GLU A 52 8.17 13.15 -1.87
CA GLU A 52 8.16 12.65 -0.50
C GLU A 52 8.42 11.14 -0.42
N LEU A 53 8.15 10.41 -1.50
CA LEU A 53 8.31 8.95 -1.59
C LEU A 53 9.66 8.53 -2.20
N ALA A 54 10.36 9.46 -2.86
CA ALA A 54 11.57 9.16 -3.60
C ALA A 54 12.69 8.65 -2.69
N GLY A 55 13.32 7.54 -3.06
CA GLY A 55 14.42 6.93 -2.32
C GLY A 55 14.00 6.15 -1.06
N LYS A 56 12.72 6.14 -0.68
CA LYS A 56 12.22 5.45 0.51
C LYS A 56 11.82 4.01 0.20
N PHE A 57 11.75 3.17 1.24
CA PHE A 57 11.33 1.78 1.11
C PHE A 57 9.86 1.59 1.48
N ALA A 58 9.17 0.67 0.79
CA ALA A 58 7.82 0.26 1.15
C ALA A 58 7.62 -1.27 1.15
N GLY A 59 6.99 -1.78 2.20
CA GLY A 59 6.34 -3.09 2.21
C GLY A 59 4.88 -2.96 1.80
N VAL A 60 4.33 -3.95 1.11
CA VAL A 60 2.94 -3.93 0.62
C VAL A 60 2.18 -5.13 1.15
N VAL A 61 0.98 -4.88 1.68
CA VAL A 61 0.05 -5.90 2.14
C VAL A 61 -1.30 -5.74 1.46
N ALA A 62 -1.94 -6.84 1.07
CA ALA A 62 -3.27 -6.82 0.49
C ALA A 62 -4.30 -7.59 1.30
N SER A 63 -5.55 -7.13 1.27
CA SER A 63 -6.71 -7.90 1.71
C SER A 63 -7.59 -8.25 0.52
N THR A 64 -7.95 -9.51 0.33
CA THR A 64 -8.68 -9.97 -0.86
C THR A 64 -9.84 -10.90 -0.50
N GLY A 65 -10.88 -10.90 -1.33
CA GLY A 65 -12.07 -11.74 -1.15
C GLY A 65 -11.87 -13.22 -1.50
N GLY A 66 -10.71 -13.59 -2.03
CA GLY A 66 -10.41 -14.99 -2.39
C GLY A 66 -9.26 -15.18 -3.39
N GLY A 67 -8.71 -14.11 -3.97
CA GLY A 67 -7.51 -14.19 -4.80
C GLY A 67 -6.23 -14.21 -3.97
N THR A 68 -5.07 -14.17 -4.65
CA THR A 68 -3.75 -14.00 -4.01
C THR A 68 -3.45 -12.54 -3.69
N GLY A 69 -4.24 -11.58 -4.20
CA GLY A 69 -4.01 -10.14 -4.03
C GLY A 69 -2.89 -9.57 -4.93
N ASP A 70 -2.22 -10.40 -5.73
CA ASP A 70 -1.02 -10.04 -6.50
C ASP A 70 -1.24 -8.83 -7.42
N MET A 71 -2.43 -8.70 -8.01
CA MET A 71 -2.76 -7.60 -8.91
C MET A 71 -2.87 -6.27 -8.16
N SER A 72 -3.56 -6.25 -7.01
CA SER A 72 -3.63 -5.06 -6.16
C SER A 72 -2.25 -4.66 -5.61
N ILE A 73 -1.44 -5.64 -5.20
CA ILE A 73 -0.07 -5.43 -4.72
C ILE A 73 0.79 -4.84 -5.85
N THR A 74 0.70 -5.40 -7.05
CA THR A 74 1.42 -4.92 -8.23
C THR A 74 1.02 -3.48 -8.57
N ALA A 75 -0.26 -3.14 -8.47
CA ALA A 75 -0.73 -1.78 -8.67
C ALA A 75 -0.10 -0.79 -7.67
N VAL A 76 -0.07 -1.13 -6.37
CA VAL A 76 0.56 -0.30 -5.33
C VAL A 76 2.06 -0.16 -5.57
N LYS A 77 2.75 -1.28 -5.85
CA LYS A 77 4.18 -1.31 -6.16
C LYS A 77 4.51 -0.39 -7.34
N ASN A 78 3.74 -0.50 -8.43
CA ASN A 78 3.92 0.34 -9.60
C ASN A 78 3.75 1.83 -9.26
N CYS A 79 2.70 2.23 -8.52
CA CYS A 79 2.53 3.62 -8.11
C CYS A 79 3.71 4.14 -7.28
N PHE A 80 4.16 3.37 -6.29
CA PHE A 80 5.28 3.77 -5.43
C PHE A 80 6.61 3.89 -6.21
N GLN A 81 6.87 2.97 -7.14
CA GLN A 81 8.07 3.00 -8.00
C GLN A 81 8.04 4.14 -9.02
N TRP A 82 6.87 4.52 -9.53
CA TRP A 82 6.71 5.70 -10.38
C TRP A 82 7.06 7.01 -9.67
N CYS A 83 6.97 7.03 -8.33
CA CYS A 83 7.44 8.12 -7.47
C CYS A 83 8.91 7.94 -7.03
N HIS A 84 9.68 7.08 -7.72
CA HIS A 84 11.09 6.79 -7.43
C HIS A 84 11.36 6.16 -6.05
N GLY A 85 10.35 5.51 -5.46
CA GLY A 85 10.52 4.72 -4.24
C GLY A 85 10.89 3.26 -4.54
N PHE A 86 11.43 2.57 -3.54
CA PHE A 86 11.79 1.15 -3.59
C PHE A 86 10.75 0.31 -2.86
N VAL A 87 10.28 -0.77 -3.49
CA VAL A 87 9.35 -1.72 -2.85
C VAL A 87 10.06 -3.03 -2.58
N LEU A 88 9.79 -3.59 -1.41
CA LEU A 88 10.37 -4.86 -0.99
C LEU A 88 9.90 -6.00 -1.92
N PRO A 89 10.77 -7.00 -2.16
CA PRO A 89 10.41 -8.13 -3.02
C PRO A 89 9.26 -8.93 -2.42
N PHE A 90 9.36 -9.21 -1.12
CA PHE A 90 8.34 -9.92 -0.37
C PHE A 90 7.14 -9.02 -0.04
N HIS A 91 5.96 -9.60 -0.11
CA HIS A 91 4.68 -8.98 0.16
C HIS A 91 3.74 -10.02 0.77
N ALA A 92 2.68 -9.57 1.42
CA ALA A 92 1.71 -10.47 2.06
C ALA A 92 0.30 -10.17 1.57
N ALA A 93 -0.53 -11.20 1.53
CA ALA A 93 -1.96 -11.04 1.30
C ALA A 93 -2.74 -11.89 2.30
N ALA A 94 -3.89 -11.38 2.72
CA ALA A 94 -4.78 -12.08 3.61
C ALA A 94 -6.20 -12.09 3.04
N THR A 95 -6.89 -13.21 3.21
CA THR A 95 -8.32 -13.32 2.92
C THR A 95 -9.13 -13.18 4.20
N ALA A 96 -10.45 -13.10 4.08
CA ALA A 96 -11.35 -13.04 5.24
C ALA A 96 -11.12 -14.19 6.24
N THR A 97 -10.70 -15.37 5.78
CA THR A 97 -10.43 -16.53 6.64
C THR A 97 -9.19 -16.39 7.53
N ALA A 98 -8.32 -15.42 7.23
CA ALA A 98 -7.16 -15.12 8.08
C ALA A 98 -7.54 -14.32 9.34
N TYR A 99 -8.77 -13.81 9.43
CA TYR A 99 -9.22 -12.96 10.52
C TYR A 99 -10.28 -13.64 11.38
N GLU A 100 -10.24 -13.40 12.69
CA GLU A 100 -11.28 -13.78 13.65
C GLU A 100 -11.57 -12.59 14.57
N ALA A 101 -12.84 -12.20 14.68
CA ALA A 101 -13.28 -11.03 15.46
C ALA A 101 -12.54 -9.71 15.11
N GLY A 102 -12.03 -9.59 13.87
CA GLY A 102 -11.28 -8.42 13.40
C GLY A 102 -9.76 -8.49 13.62
N GLU A 103 -9.27 -9.52 14.29
CA GLU A 103 -7.85 -9.74 14.55
C GLU A 103 -7.28 -10.76 13.57
N LEU A 104 -6.05 -10.53 13.12
CA LEU A 104 -5.32 -11.50 12.29
C LEU A 104 -4.96 -12.71 13.17
N ARG A 105 -5.35 -13.91 12.74
CA ARG A 105 -5.00 -15.15 13.44
C ARG A 105 -3.54 -15.49 13.14
N ASP A 106 -2.82 -15.96 14.16
CA ASP A 106 -1.52 -16.59 13.93
C ASP A 106 -1.73 -17.80 13.03
N ALA A 107 -1.06 -17.82 11.89
CA ALA A 107 -1.04 -18.99 11.02
C ALA A 107 -0.16 -20.02 11.72
N GLY A 108 -0.73 -20.73 12.71
CA GLY A 108 -0.03 -21.71 13.52
C GLY A 108 0.87 -22.55 12.63
N SER A 109 2.18 -22.46 12.84
CA SER A 109 3.29 -22.96 12.02
C SER A 109 2.93 -24.14 11.12
N SER A 110 2.29 -23.91 9.97
CA SER A 110 2.12 -24.92 8.95
C SER A 110 3.33 -24.82 8.05
N THR A 111 4.27 -25.74 8.26
CA THR A 111 5.45 -25.95 7.42
C THR A 111 5.09 -25.74 5.95
N ALA A 112 5.62 -24.69 5.34
CA ALA A 112 5.61 -24.56 3.90
C ALA A 112 6.36 -25.77 3.34
N SER A 113 5.62 -26.76 2.83
CA SER A 113 6.21 -27.81 2.02
C SER A 113 6.72 -27.12 0.77
N VAL A 114 8.04 -27.00 0.68
CA VAL A 114 8.73 -26.63 -0.56
C VAL A 114 8.39 -27.73 -1.55
N ALA A 115 7.42 -27.47 -2.44
CA ALA A 115 7.16 -28.34 -3.56
C ALA A 115 8.27 -28.11 -4.59
N SER A 116 8.98 -29.20 -4.86
CA SER A 116 10.06 -29.39 -5.82
C SER A 116 9.74 -28.93 -7.23
#